data_AF-A0A5U3D6I3-F1
#
_entry.id   AF-A0A5U3D6I3-F1
#
_cell.length_a   1.000
_cell.length_b   1.000
_cell.length_c   1.000
_cell.angle_alpha   90.00
_cell.angle_beta   90.00
_cell.angle_gamma   90.00
#
_symmetry.space_group_name_H-M   'P 1'
#
loop_
_entity.id
_entity.type
_entity.pdbx_description
1 polymer ?
#
loop_
_entity_poly.entity_id
_entity_poly.type
_entity_poly.pdbx_seq_one_letter_code
_entity_poly.pdbx_strand_id
1 'polypeptide(L)' 'MRKARFTEHQIIAVIKSVEAGRTVKDVCREVGISEATYYNWKSKYGGMEASDIKKIKEPEDENRRL' A
#
# COMPACT_ATOMS: atom_id res chain seq x y z
N MET A 1 -9.78 11.85 13.99
CA MET A 1 -9.95 10.69 13.08
C MET A 1 -8.93 9.63 13.45
N ARG A 2 -9.30 8.34 13.50
CA ARG A 2 -8.30 7.27 13.69
C ARG A 2 -7.34 7.32 12.50
N LYS A 3 -6.06 7.60 12.74
CA LYS A 3 -5.04 7.45 11.69
C LYS A 3 -5.11 6.03 11.16
N ALA A 4 -5.25 5.87 9.85
CA ALA A 4 -5.12 4.56 9.23
C ALA A 4 -3.74 4.00 9.59
N ARG A 5 -3.69 2.73 10.01
CA ARG A 5 -2.45 2.06 10.42
C ARG A 5 -1.44 1.95 9.27
N PHE A 6 -1.93 2.02 8.03
CA PHE A 6 -1.14 1.95 6.81
C PHE A 6 -1.56 3.09 5.87
N THR A 7 -0.58 3.77 5.26
CA THR A 7 -0.83 4.74 4.20
C THR A 7 -1.09 4.04 2.86
N GLU A 8 -1.70 4.74 1.91
CA GLU A 8 -1.97 4.19 0.58
C GLU A 8 -0.66 3.80 -0.13
N HIS A 9 0.40 4.60 0.05
CA HIS A 9 1.76 4.25 -0.38
C HIS A 9 2.25 2.92 0.17
N GLN A 10 2.08 2.67 1.48
CA GLN A 10 2.50 1.42 2.10
C GLN A 10 1.69 0.23 1.57
N ILE A 11 0.37 0.41 1.39
CA ILE A 11 -0.51 -0.61 0.82
C ILE A 11 -0.06 -1.00 -0.60
N ILE A 12 0.23 -0.01 -1.43
CA ILE A 12 0.63 -0.26 -2.82
C ILE A 12 2.03 -0.88 -2.91
N ALA A 13 2.96 -0.47 -2.05
CA ALA A 13 4.28 -1.11 -1.96
C ALA A 13 4.19 -2.60 -1.61
N VAL A 14 3.25 -2.97 -0.73
CA VAL A 14 2.94 -4.36 -0.37
C VAL A 14 2.39 -5.14 -1.57
N ILE A 15 1.46 -4.56 -2.32
CA ILE A 15 0.88 -5.20 -3.52
C ILE A 15 1.97 -5.45 -4.55
N LYS A 16 2.78 -4.44 -4.86
CA LYS A 16 3.89 -4.54 -5.83
C LYS A 16 4.96 -5.53 -5.42
N SER A 17 5.22 -5.70 -4.12
CA SER A 17 6.19 -6.69 -3.63
C SER A 17 5.76 -8.11 -4.00
N VAL A 18 4.45 -8.40 -3.96
CA VAL A 18 3.91 -9.69 -4.42
C VAL A 18 3.92 -9.80 -5.94
N GLU A 19 3.57 -8.72 -6.67
CA GLU A 19 3.63 -8.71 -8.14
C GLU A 19 5.06 -8.87 -8.68
N ALA A 20 6.07 -8.43 -7.92
CA ALA A 20 7.48 -8.63 -8.20
C ALA A 20 7.97 -10.06 -7.91
N GLY A 21 7.08 -10.98 -7.50
CA GLY A 21 7.37 -12.40 -7.33
C GLY A 21 7.57 -12.87 -5.89
N ARG A 22 7.39 -12.01 -4.87
CA ARG A 22 7.34 -12.49 -3.47
C ARG A 22 6.02 -13.20 -3.19
N THR A 23 6.04 -14.14 -2.24
CA THR A 23 4.80 -14.81 -1.83
C THR A 23 3.93 -13.87 -0.96
N VAL A 24 2.61 -13.96 -1.10
CA VAL A 24 1.66 -13.19 -0.26
C VAL A 24 1.92 -13.45 1.22
N LYS A 25 2.19 -14.71 1.59
CA LYS A 25 2.42 -15.15 2.96
C LYS A 25 3.64 -14.49 3.60
N ASP A 26 4.77 -14.43 2.89
CA ASP A 26 5.99 -13.78 3.38
C ASP A 26 5.79 -12.28 3.57
N VAL A 27 5.19 -11.62 2.56
CA VAL A 27 4.94 -10.17 2.61
C VAL A 27 3.96 -9.83 3.75
N CYS A 28 2.89 -10.61 3.92
CA CYS A 28 1.95 -10.42 5.01
C CYS A 28 2.60 -10.57 6.40
N ARG A 29 3.49 -11.56 6.55
CA ARG A 29 4.24 -11.77 7.80
C ARG A 29 5.22 -10.65 8.10
N GLU A 30 5.92 -10.14 7.09
CA GLU A 30 6.90 -9.04 7.20
C GLU A 30 6.20 -7.72 7.59
N VAL A 31 5.04 -7.45 6.99
CA VAL A 31 4.27 -6.21 7.19
C VAL A 31 3.37 -6.29 8.43
N GLY A 32 3.09 -7.49 8.92
CA GLY A 32 2.23 -7.73 10.08
C GLY A 32 0.73 -7.59 9.77
N ILE A 33 0.32 -8.08 8.59
CA ILE A 33 -1.08 -8.12 8.15
C ILE A 33 -1.53 -9.55 7.86
N SER A 34 -2.84 -9.76 7.78
CA SER A 34 -3.40 -11.04 7.33
C SER A 34 -3.51 -11.08 5.81
N GLU A 35 -3.48 -12.28 5.22
CA GLU A 35 -3.67 -12.47 3.78
C GLU A 35 -5.03 -11.92 3.31
N ALA A 36 -6.06 -12.01 4.15
CA ALA A 36 -7.37 -11.39 3.89
C ALA A 36 -7.28 -9.86 3.73
N THR A 37 -6.42 -9.19 4.51
CA THR A 37 -6.17 -7.76 4.38
C THR A 37 -5.47 -7.46 3.05
N TYR A 38 -4.48 -8.27 2.67
CA TYR A 38 -3.82 -8.15 1.37
C TYR A 38 -4.80 -8.26 0.20
N TYR A 39 -5.69 -9.26 0.19
CA TYR A 39 -6.64 -9.41 -0.92
C TYR A 39 -7.67 -8.28 -0.98
N ASN A 40 -8.12 -7.76 0.17
CA ASN A 40 -8.95 -6.55 0.21
C ASN A 40 -8.22 -5.34 -0.38
N TRP A 41 -6.94 -5.17 -0.05
CA TRP A 41 -6.10 -4.13 -0.62
C TRP A 41 -5.88 -4.33 -2.12
N LYS A 42 -5.59 -5.55 -2.57
CA LYS A 42 -5.44 -5.88 -3.98
C LYS A 42 -6.71 -5.62 -4.78
N SER A 43 -7.89 -5.91 -4.22
CA SER A 43 -9.17 -5.58 -4.85
C SER A 43 -9.38 -4.06 -5.01
N LYS A 44 -9.01 -3.29 -3.98
CA LYS A 44 -9.20 -1.83 -3.95
C LYS A 44 -8.13 -1.05 -4.73
N TYR A 45 -6.88 -1.51 -4.71
CA TYR A 45 -5.69 -0.78 -5.18
C TYR A 45 -4.92 -1.52 -6.29
N GLY A 46 -5.20 -2.81 -6.55
CA GLY A 46 -4.45 -3.61 -7.52
C GLY A 46 -4.77 -3.32 -8.99
N GLY A 47 -5.86 -2.60 -9.28
CA GLY A 47 -6.17 -2.07 -10.62
C GLY A 47 -5.72 -0.62 -10.83
N MET A 48 -5.18 0.02 -9.80
CA MET A 48 -4.64 1.38 -9.87
C MET A 48 -3.25 1.27 -10.48
N GLU A 49 -3.17 1.31 -11.82
CA GLU A 49 -1.89 1.23 -12.52
C GLU A 49 -0.90 2.22 -11.92
N ALA A 50 0.38 1.85 -11.87
CA ALA A 50 1.46 2.63 -11.28
C ALA A 50 1.54 4.10 -11.79
N SER A 51 0.82 4.42 -12.85
CA SER A 51 0.48 5.74 -13.40
C SER A 51 -0.22 6.68 -12.40
N ASP A 52 -1.19 6.21 -11.61
CA ASP A 52 -1.88 7.02 -10.60
C ASP A 52 -0.99 7.27 -9.36
N ILE A 53 0.00 6.40 -9.12
CA ILE A 53 0.99 6.58 -8.05
C ILE A 53 1.93 7.74 -8.35
N LYS A 54 2.19 8.07 -9.62
CA LYS A 54 2.99 9.26 -9.97
C LYS A 54 2.33 10.57 -9.52
N LYS A 55 1.01 10.61 -9.35
CA LYS A 55 0.31 11.77 -8.74
C LYS A 55 0.44 11.83 -7.22
N ILE A 56 0.68 10.69 -6.56
CA ILE A 56 1.02 10.68 -5.12
C ILE A 56 2.50 11.02 -4.88
N LYS A 57 3.22 11.45 -5.93
CA LYS A 57 4.52 12.12 -5.83
C LYS A 57 4.37 13.66 -5.79
N GLU A 58 3.21 14.18 -5.40
CA GLU A 58 3.14 15.51 -4.80
C GLU A 58 3.31 15.33 -3.28
N PRO A 59 4.38 15.91 -2.72
CA PRO A 59 4.93 15.47 -1.45
C PRO A 59 3.97 15.73 -0.28
N GLU A 60 3.92 14.77 0.64
CA GLU A 60 3.50 14.93 2.04
C GLU A 60 4.41 15.92 2.82
N ASP A 61 4.88 17.01 2.20
CA ASP A 61 5.59 18.11 2.87
C ASP A 61 4.62 19.20 3.36
N GLU A 62 3.35 19.18 2.94
CA GLU A 62 2.34 20.17 3.36
C GLU A 62 1.35 19.65 4.42
N ASN A 63 1.76 18.74 5.30
CA ASN A 63 0.97 18.43 6.51
C ASN A 63 1.79 18.29 7.78
N ARG A 64 2.99 18.91 7.81
CA ARG A 64 3.79 19.09 9.04
C ARG A 64 3.92 20.57 9.46
N ARG A 65 3.23 21.48 8.79
CA ARG A 65 3.06 22.87 9.25
C ARG A 65 1.64 23.32 8.94
N LEU A 66 0.75 23.18 9.93
CA LEU A 66 -0.23 24.15 10.40
C LEU A 66 -1.01 23.54 11.57
#